data_AF-A0A269XLX2-F1
#
_entry.id   AF-A0A269XLX2-F1
#
_cell.length_a   1.000
_cell.length_b   1.000
_cell.length_c   1.000
_cell.angle_alpha   90.00
_cell.angle_beta   90.00
_cell.angle_gamma   90.00
#
_symmetry.space_group_name_H-M   'P 1'
#
loop_
_entity.id
_entity.type
_entity.pdbx_description
1 polymer ?
#
loop_
_entity_poly.entity_id
_entity_poly.type
_entity_poly.pdbx_seq_one_letter_code
_entity_poly.pdbx_strand_id
1 'polypeptide(L)'
;YLFERRYHPFVAGIAVGLIALLAWPMSESTGRPYGLGITTPSANLINYLVSGNSKFIDWGVLLVLGIFVGSYIAARGSKEFKWRLPDKKTIRNSAFGGILMGFGASLAGGCSIGNGLVETATMSWQGWIGLGSMIIGVWFMSYF
;
A
#
# COMPACT_ATOMS: atom_id res chain seq x y z
N TYR A 1 -23.35 11.67 5.59
CA TYR A 1 -22.88 13.05 5.35
C TYR A 1 -21.36 13.27 5.44
N LEU A 2 -20.60 12.63 6.35
CA LEU A 2 -19.12 12.74 6.34
C LEU A 2 -18.44 11.89 5.24
N PHE A 3 -19.09 10.79 4.86
CA PHE A 3 -18.52 9.75 3.99
C PHE A 3 -18.91 9.86 2.49
N GLU A 4 -19.96 10.61 2.14
CA GLU A 4 -20.41 10.84 0.75
C GLU A 4 -19.81 12.11 0.12
N ARG A 5 -19.10 12.94 0.90
CA ARG A 5 -18.45 14.14 0.36
C ARG A 5 -17.20 13.74 -0.41
N ARG A 6 -17.15 14.09 -1.71
CA ARG A 6 -15.90 14.14 -2.46
C ARG A 6 -14.97 15.16 -1.81
N TYR A 7 -14.00 14.69 -1.04
CA TYR A 7 -12.92 15.54 -0.55
C TYR A 7 -12.08 16.02 -1.73
N HIS A 8 -11.71 17.30 -1.71
CA HIS A 8 -10.83 17.84 -2.73
C HIS A 8 -9.48 17.09 -2.69
N PRO A 9 -8.89 16.68 -3.82
CA PRO A 9 -7.66 15.88 -3.85
C PRO A 9 -6.51 16.43 -3.00
N PHE A 10 -6.39 17.77 -2.92
CA PHE A 10 -5.41 18.44 -2.05
C PHE A 10 -5.63 18.20 -0.56
N VAL A 11 -6.87 18.17 -0.07
CA VAL A 11 -7.18 17.90 1.35
C VAL A 11 -6.86 16.46 1.70
N ALA A 12 -7.18 15.53 0.80
CA ALA A 12 -6.80 14.13 0.96
C ALA A 12 -5.27 13.95 0.95
N GLY A 13 -4.57 14.65 0.05
CA GLY A 13 -3.11 14.65 0.00
C GLY A 13 -2.46 15.17 1.27
N ILE A 14 -2.95 16.29 1.83
CA ILE A 14 -2.46 16.83 3.11
C ILE A 14 -2.70 15.84 4.25
N ALA A 15 -3.88 15.23 4.33
CA ALA A 15 -4.19 14.24 5.36
C ALA A 15 -3.26 13.01 5.27
N VAL A 16 -3.06 12.47 4.07
CA VAL A 16 -2.14 11.33 3.84
C VAL A 16 -0.70 11.70 4.16
N GLY A 17 -0.26 12.91 3.78
CA GLY A 17 1.06 13.43 4.11
C GLY A 17 1.30 13.56 5.61
N LEU A 18 0.32 14.08 6.36
CA LEU A 18 0.39 14.15 7.82
C LEU A 18 0.45 12.76 8.46
N ILE A 19 -0.33 11.80 7.94
CA ILE A 19 -0.28 10.40 8.40
C ILE A 19 1.10 9.81 8.10
N ALA A 20 1.68 10.06 6.92
CA ALA A 20 3.00 9.58 6.55
C ALA A 20 4.10 10.14 7.46
N LEU A 21 4.01 11.42 7.82
CA LEU A 21 4.95 12.09 8.70
C LEU A 21 4.86 11.56 10.14
N LEU A 22 3.67 11.26 10.63
CA LEU A 22 3.46 10.62 11.95
C LEU A 22 3.82 9.13 11.95
N ALA A 23 3.66 8.45 10.82
CA ALA A 23 3.98 7.04 10.67
C ALA A 23 5.48 6.75 10.82
N TRP A 24 6.35 7.65 10.37
CA TRP A 24 7.79 7.47 10.44
C TRP A 24 8.32 7.31 11.87
N PRO A 25 8.12 8.27 12.81
CA PRO A 25 8.63 8.13 14.17
C PRO A 25 8.00 6.94 14.91
N MET A 26 6.76 6.59 14.56
CA MET A 26 6.07 5.43 15.14
C MET A 26 6.67 4.11 14.64
N SER A 27 7.05 4.03 13.37
CA SER A 27 7.76 2.89 12.78
C SER A 27 9.19 2.78 13.33
N GLU A 28 9.91 3.90 13.45
CA GLU A 28 11.25 4.01 14.05
C GLU A 28 11.26 3.47 15.49
N SER A 29 10.23 3.81 16.28
CA SER A 29 10.08 3.35 17.68
C SER A 29 9.93 1.83 17.82
N THR A 30 9.54 1.15 16.74
CA THR A 30 9.42 -0.31 16.67
C THR A 30 10.64 -1.01 16.06
N GLY A 31 11.74 -0.27 15.84
CA GLY A 31 13.00 -0.82 15.33
C GLY A 31 13.07 -0.96 13.81
N ARG A 32 12.13 -0.34 13.06
CA ARG A 32 12.12 -0.33 11.59
C ARG A 32 12.33 1.09 11.07
N PRO A 33 13.53 1.44 10.54
CA PRO A 33 13.80 2.78 9.98
C PRO A 33 13.24 2.91 8.56
N TYR A 34 11.96 2.57 8.39
CA TYR A 34 11.23 2.71 7.13
C TYR A 34 9.86 3.32 7.41
N GLY A 35 9.43 4.26 6.57
CA GLY A 35 8.11 4.88 6.64
C GLY A 35 6.97 3.98 6.18
N LEU A 36 5.96 4.56 5.53
CA LEU A 36 4.83 3.82 4.97
C LEU A 36 5.27 2.85 3.86
N GLY A 37 4.89 1.58 3.98
CA GLY A 37 5.12 0.59 2.95
C GLY A 37 4.20 -0.61 3.11
N ILE A 38 3.70 -1.15 2.00
CA ILE A 38 2.74 -2.26 2.02
C ILE A 38 3.41 -3.61 1.77
N THR A 39 4.46 -3.65 0.95
CA THR A 39 5.07 -4.90 0.45
C THR A 39 5.77 -5.70 1.53
N THR A 40 6.71 -5.09 2.28
CA THR A 40 7.43 -5.75 3.37
C THR A 40 6.50 -6.24 4.48
N PRO A 41 5.56 -5.44 5.02
CA PRO A 41 4.67 -5.95 6.06
C PRO A 41 3.65 -6.96 5.57
N SER A 42 3.21 -6.91 4.30
CA SER A 42 2.37 -7.98 3.74
C SER A 42 3.14 -9.31 3.68
N ALA A 43 4.43 -9.28 3.33
CA ALA A 43 5.29 -10.46 3.39
C ALA A 43 5.49 -10.94 4.83
N ASN A 44 5.73 -10.03 5.80
CA ASN A 44 5.87 -10.40 7.21
C ASN A 44 4.57 -11.00 7.79
N LEU A 45 3.40 -10.53 7.37
CA LEU A 45 2.11 -11.11 7.77
C LEU A 45 1.95 -12.56 7.25
N ILE A 46 2.35 -12.82 5.99
CA ILE A 46 2.32 -14.19 5.45
C ILE A 46 3.34 -15.08 6.17
N ASN A 47 4.55 -14.58 6.41
CA ASN A 47 5.56 -15.31 7.18
C ASN A 47 5.10 -15.59 8.61
N TYR A 48 4.39 -14.65 9.25
CA TYR A 48 3.76 -14.89 10.55
C TYR A 48 2.73 -16.01 10.49
N LEU A 49 1.84 -16.00 9.49
CA LEU A 49 0.82 -17.04 9.31
C LEU A 49 1.42 -18.44 9.05
N VAL A 50 2.57 -18.50 8.39
CA VAL A 50 3.25 -19.77 8.04
C VAL A 50 4.16 -20.26 9.16
N SER A 51 4.91 -19.36 9.81
CA SER A 51 5.94 -19.71 10.79
C SER A 51 5.47 -19.61 12.25
N GLY A 52 4.31 -18.99 12.52
CA GLY A 52 3.73 -18.86 13.86
C GLY A 52 4.55 -18.01 14.85
N ASN A 53 5.60 -17.32 14.39
CA ASN A 53 6.54 -16.59 15.25
C ASN A 53 6.11 -15.13 15.42
N SER A 54 5.72 -14.75 16.64
CA SER A 54 5.25 -13.40 17.01
C SER A 54 6.26 -12.27 16.78
N LYS A 55 7.53 -12.60 16.52
CA LYS A 55 8.58 -11.63 16.20
C LYS A 55 8.41 -10.94 14.84
N PHE A 56 7.52 -11.45 13.98
CA PHE A 56 7.17 -10.84 12.68
C PHE A 56 5.94 -9.92 12.73
N ILE A 57 5.30 -9.77 13.91
CA ILE A 57 4.25 -8.76 14.10
C ILE A 57 4.93 -7.41 14.31
N ASP A 58 5.34 -6.81 13.20
CA ASP A 58 5.87 -5.45 13.18
C ASP A 58 4.75 -4.42 13.09
N TRP A 59 5.07 -3.16 13.38
CA TRP A 59 4.17 -2.02 13.20
C TRP A 59 3.56 -1.96 11.79
N GLY A 60 4.31 -2.37 10.77
CA GLY A 60 3.80 -2.45 9.41
C GLY A 60 2.67 -3.47 9.23
N VAL A 61 2.68 -4.59 9.95
CA VAL A 61 1.59 -5.60 9.89
C VAL A 61 0.31 -5.02 10.49
N LEU A 62 0.43 -4.32 11.62
CA LEU A 62 -0.68 -3.59 12.24
C LEU A 62 -1.21 -2.51 11.31
N LEU A 63 -0.36 -1.83 10.55
CA LEU A 63 -0.77 -0.85 9.55
C LEU A 63 -1.57 -1.49 8.42
N VAL A 64 -1.13 -2.63 7.87
CA VAL A 64 -1.87 -3.33 6.80
C VAL A 64 -3.24 -3.79 7.31
N LEU A 65 -3.30 -4.34 8.53
CA LEU A 65 -4.58 -4.69 9.17
C LEU A 65 -5.44 -3.46 9.44
N GLY A 66 -4.83 -2.35 9.85
CA GLY A 66 -5.50 -1.07 10.07
C GLY A 66 -6.12 -0.49 8.78
N ILE A 67 -5.43 -0.61 7.64
CA ILE A 67 -5.98 -0.23 6.32
C ILE A 67 -7.20 -1.10 6.00
N PHE A 68 -7.12 -2.41 6.24
CA PHE A 68 -8.23 -3.32 6.00
C PHE A 68 -9.47 -2.98 6.85
N VAL A 69 -9.29 -2.81 8.16
CA VAL A 69 -10.38 -2.46 9.07
C VAL A 69 -10.91 -1.04 8.80
N GLY A 70 -10.01 -0.08 8.57
CA GLY A 70 -10.36 1.31 8.28
C GLY A 70 -11.15 1.45 6.99
N SER A 71 -10.75 0.76 5.92
CA SER A 71 -11.49 0.74 4.66
C SER A 71 -12.86 0.08 4.79
N TYR A 72 -13.00 -0.96 5.63
CA TYR A 72 -14.28 -1.59 5.93
C TYR A 72 -15.24 -0.64 6.68
N ILE A 73 -14.76 0.03 7.74
CA ILE A 73 -15.55 1.01 8.49
C ILE A 73 -15.97 2.17 7.58
N ALA A 74 -15.04 2.66 6.74
CA ALA A 74 -15.33 3.71 5.78
C ALA A 74 -16.40 3.28 4.76
N ALA A 75 -16.28 2.09 4.17
CA ALA A 75 -17.25 1.57 3.20
C ALA A 75 -18.64 1.37 3.80
N ARG A 76 -18.73 0.91 5.06
CA ARG A 76 -20.00 0.79 5.80
C ARG A 76 -20.57 2.16 6.15
N GLY A 77 -19.74 3.11 6.55
CA GLY A 77 -20.11 4.50 6.83
C GLY A 77 -20.64 5.25 5.61
N SER A 78 -20.08 4.99 4.42
CA SER A 78 -20.57 5.52 3.14
C SER A 78 -21.84 4.83 2.63
N LYS A 79 -22.27 3.72 3.23
CA LYS A 79 -23.31 2.82 2.69
C LYS A 79 -23.03 2.32 1.27
N GLU A 80 -21.78 2.40 0.81
CA GLU A 80 -21.34 1.95 -0.52
C GLU A 80 -20.84 0.50 -0.52
N PHE A 81 -20.82 -0.16 0.65
CA PHE A 81 -20.40 -1.55 0.75
C PHE A 81 -21.32 -2.46 -0.08
N LYS A 82 -20.79 -2.93 -1.21
CA LYS A 82 -21.44 -3.91 -2.09
C LYS A 82 -20.47 -5.05 -2.32
N TRP A 83 -20.91 -6.27 -2.02
CA TRP A 83 -20.17 -7.47 -2.40
C TRP A 83 -20.20 -7.61 -3.92
N ARG A 84 -19.03 -7.52 -4.56
CA ARG A 84 -18.88 -7.64 -6.01
C ARG A 84 -18.05 -8.89 -6.30
N LEU A 85 -18.65 -9.89 -6.95
CA LEU A 85 -17.88 -10.97 -7.56
C LEU A 85 -17.43 -10.51 -8.95
N PRO A 86 -16.12 -10.41 -9.21
CA PRO A 86 -15.62 -10.12 -10.55
C PRO A 86 -15.81 -11.31 -11.49
N ASP A 87 -15.85 -11.02 -12.79
CA ASP A 87 -15.93 -12.01 -13.85
C ASP A 87 -14.69 -12.91 -13.88
N LYS A 88 -14.79 -14.13 -14.45
CA LYS A 88 -13.69 -15.11 -14.45
C LYS A 88 -12.43 -14.55 -15.11
N LYS A 89 -12.60 -13.76 -16.19
CA LYS A 89 -11.50 -13.09 -16.88
C LYS A 89 -10.81 -12.06 -15.99
N THR A 90 -11.58 -11.28 -15.25
CA THR A 90 -11.06 -10.27 -14.31
C THR A 90 -10.31 -10.93 -13.17
N ILE A 91 -10.85 -12.00 -12.58
CA ILE A 91 -10.15 -12.78 -11.54
C ILE A 91 -8.79 -13.28 -12.03
N ARG A 92 -8.74 -13.89 -13.22
CA ARG A 92 -7.50 -14.39 -13.81
C ARG A 92 -6.48 -13.27 -14.01
N ASN A 93 -6.91 -12.16 -14.61
CA ASN A 93 -6.02 -11.03 -14.89
C ASN A 93 -5.53 -10.37 -13.59
N SER A 94 -6.39 -10.23 -12.57
CA SER A 94 -6.00 -9.70 -11.26
C SER A 94 -5.04 -10.63 -10.52
N ALA A 95 -5.22 -11.95 -10.60
CA ALA A 95 -4.31 -12.91 -10.00
C ALA A 95 -2.92 -12.86 -10.66
N PHE A 96 -2.87 -12.87 -12.00
CA PHE A 96 -1.61 -12.77 -12.74
C PHE A 96 -0.91 -11.42 -12.51
N GLY A 97 -1.67 -10.32 -12.53
CA GLY A 97 -1.16 -9.00 -12.21
C GLY A 97 -0.62 -8.90 -10.79
N GLY A 98 -1.31 -9.49 -9.80
CA GLY A 98 -0.87 -9.51 -8.41
C GLY A 98 0.49 -10.21 -8.22
N ILE A 99 0.71 -11.33 -8.90
CA ILE A 99 1.99 -12.06 -8.88
C ILE A 99 3.11 -11.17 -9.47
N LEU A 100 2.87 -10.56 -10.63
CA LEU A 100 3.82 -9.65 -11.27
C LEU A 100 4.14 -8.44 -10.40
N MET A 101 3.13 -7.84 -9.75
CA MET A 101 3.32 -6.72 -8.82
C MET A 101 4.13 -7.12 -7.60
N GLY A 102 3.90 -8.32 -7.04
CA GLY A 102 4.69 -8.85 -5.92
C GLY A 102 6.16 -9.06 -6.30
N PHE A 103 6.40 -9.71 -7.45
CA PHE A 103 7.75 -9.93 -7.96
C PHE A 103 8.46 -8.60 -8.25
N GLY A 104 7.81 -7.69 -8.98
CA GLY A 104 8.35 -6.38 -9.30
C GLY A 104 8.66 -5.54 -8.06
N ALA A 105 7.78 -5.57 -7.06
CA ALA A 105 8.01 -4.86 -5.79
C ALA A 105 9.19 -5.44 -4.99
N SER A 106 9.37 -6.76 -5.01
CA SER A 106 10.52 -7.40 -4.35
C SER A 106 11.84 -7.03 -5.04
N LEU A 107 11.85 -6.94 -6.37
CA LEU A 107 13.03 -6.54 -7.14
C LEU A 107 13.34 -5.04 -7.00
N ALA A 108 12.32 -4.19 -6.99
CA ALA A 108 12.45 -2.75 -6.84
C ALA A 108 12.74 -2.29 -5.40
N GLY A 109 12.62 -3.20 -4.42
CA GLY A 109 12.77 -2.90 -3.00
C GLY A 109 11.61 -2.09 -2.39
N GLY A 110 10.47 -1.96 -3.09
CA GLY A 110 9.32 -1.21 -2.60
C GLY A 110 8.14 -1.13 -3.57
N CYS A 111 7.02 -0.58 -3.09
CA CYS A 111 5.81 -0.33 -3.88
C CYS A 111 5.61 1.15 -4.21
N SER A 112 4.52 1.48 -4.88
CA SER A 112 4.11 2.86 -5.14
C SER A 112 4.04 3.75 -3.89
N ILE A 113 3.71 3.18 -2.72
CA ILE A 113 3.69 3.95 -1.47
C ILE A 113 5.11 4.08 -0.89
N GLY A 114 5.88 3.00 -0.84
CA GLY A 114 7.26 3.04 -0.35
C GLY A 114 8.15 3.92 -1.25
N ASN A 115 8.32 3.52 -2.50
CA ASN A 115 9.21 4.22 -3.43
C ASN A 115 8.60 5.53 -3.94
N GLY A 116 7.27 5.61 -4.05
CA GLY A 116 6.61 6.76 -4.68
C GLY A 116 6.15 7.85 -3.72
N LEU A 117 5.75 7.53 -2.49
CA LEU A 117 5.36 8.54 -1.48
C LEU A 117 6.45 8.82 -0.45
N VAL A 118 7.18 7.79 0.00
CA VAL A 118 8.19 7.96 1.07
C VAL A 118 9.56 8.30 0.47
N GLU A 119 10.08 7.49 -0.45
CA GLU A 119 11.43 7.68 -0.99
C GLU A 119 11.57 8.92 -1.89
N THR A 120 10.50 9.36 -2.55
CA THR A 120 10.49 10.63 -3.29
C THR A 120 10.51 11.83 -2.34
N ALA A 121 9.81 11.74 -1.20
CA ALA A 121 9.79 12.78 -0.18
C ALA A 121 11.12 12.88 0.56
N THR A 122 11.87 11.78 0.69
CA THR A 122 13.25 11.77 1.22
C THR A 122 14.29 12.17 0.17
N MET A 123 13.84 12.50 -1.04
CA MET A 123 14.68 12.84 -2.20
C MET A 123 15.71 11.75 -2.55
N SER A 124 15.34 10.49 -2.33
CA SER A 124 16.16 9.32 -2.65
C SER A 124 16.15 9.03 -4.15
N TRP A 125 17.32 8.78 -4.73
CA TRP A 125 17.47 8.43 -6.15
C TRP A 125 16.71 7.15 -6.53
N GLN A 126 16.66 6.18 -5.63
CA GLN A 126 15.92 4.94 -5.82
C GLN A 126 14.41 5.18 -5.95
N GLY A 127 13.86 6.12 -5.17
CA GLY A 127 12.44 6.50 -5.24
C GLY A 127 12.06 7.05 -6.62
N TRP A 128 12.88 7.97 -7.15
CA TRP A 128 12.64 8.60 -8.45
C TRP A 128 12.73 7.63 -9.62
N ILE A 129 13.77 6.78 -9.66
CA ILE A 129 13.89 5.73 -10.70
C ILE A 129 12.76 4.72 -10.56
N GLY A 130 12.48 4.28 -9.34
CA GLY A 130 11.40 3.34 -9.04
C GLY A 130 10.06 3.87 -9.56
N LEU A 131 9.71 5.10 -9.20
CA LEU A 131 8.47 5.73 -9.64
C LEU A 131 8.42 5.91 -11.17
N GLY A 132 9.50 6.35 -11.80
CA GLY A 132 9.58 6.48 -13.26
C GLY A 132 9.35 5.15 -13.99
N SER A 133 10.01 4.09 -13.52
CA SER A 133 9.84 2.74 -14.09
C SER A 133 8.42 2.18 -13.89
N MET A 134 7.79 2.47 -12.75
CA MET A 134 6.40 2.09 -12.49
C MET A 134 5.44 2.80 -13.45
N ILE A 135 5.64 4.09 -13.72
CA ILE A 135 4.80 4.85 -14.67
C ILE A 135 4.90 4.24 -16.07
N ILE A 136 6.12 3.95 -16.55
CA ILE A 136 6.35 3.35 -17.87
C ILE A 136 5.71 1.96 -17.93
N GLY A 137 5.85 1.15 -16.89
CA GLY A 137 5.24 -0.19 -16.82
C GLY A 137 3.72 -0.16 -16.87
N VAL A 138 3.08 0.74 -16.12
CA VAL A 138 1.61 0.92 -16.15
C VAL A 138 1.15 1.44 -17.50
N TRP A 139 1.87 2.39 -18.10
CA TRP A 139 1.55 2.91 -19.42
C TRP A 139 1.60 1.83 -20.50
N PHE A 140 2.67 1.02 -20.50
CA PHE A 140 2.81 -0.09 -21.43
C PHE A 140 1.70 -1.12 -21.28
N MET A 141 1.38 -1.51 -20.04
CA MET A 141 0.31 -2.49 -19.78
C MET A 141 -1.09 -1.95 -20.04
N SER A 142 -1.32 -0.64 -19.89
CA SER A 142 -2.62 -0.02 -20.16
C SER A 142 -2.88 0.18 -21.66
N TYR A 143 -1.83 0.18 -22.47
CA TYR A 143 -1.96 0.32 -23.93
C TYR A 143 -2.38 -1.00 -24.60
N PHE A 144 -2.06 -2.14 -23.99
CA PHE A 144 -2.43 -3.49 -24.45
C PHE A 144 -3.69 -4.03 -23.75
#